data_AF-L8IZZ4-F1
#
_entry.id   AF-L8IZZ4-F1
#
_cell.length_a   1.000
_cell.length_b   1.000
_cell.length_c   1.000
_cell.angle_alpha   90.00
_cell.angle_beta   90.00
_cell.angle_gamma   90.00
#
_symmetry.space_group_name_H-M   'P 1'
#
loop_
_entity.id
_entity.type
_entity.pdbx_description
1 polymer ?
#
loop_
_entity_poly.entity_id
_entity_poly.type
_entity_poly.pdbx_seq_one_letter_code
_entity_poly.pdbx_strand_id
1 'polypeptide(L)'
;MVLSELAVRLNCAEYKNWVKAGHCLLLLRGCLQGFVGREMLAFHSRLLAAAPGLGPRAACSSGSRCSPRARQFQPQCQVCAEWKREILKHHTNRNGDVHWGNCRPAFWPVDAWEVAKAFMPRGLADKTGPEECDAVALLNLINSCDHFVVDRRKVTEVIKCRNEIMHSSEMKVSSVWLRDFQMKIQNFLNEFKNIPEIVAVYSQIEQLLTSDWAVYIPEEDQRDGCDKGVYLSESQVNEIEMELLKEKLQELCLQVKEQEVLPEEILNQLEVVKEFLRNNEDLRNGLTEDIQKLDSFRQQHLKPDSKEPGV
;
A
#
# COMPACT_ATOMS: atom_id res chain seq x y z
N MET A 1 -9.42 -3.53 -29.73
CA MET A 1 -8.04 -3.85 -29.31
C MET A 1 -7.98 -4.29 -27.86
N VAL A 2 -8.50 -3.49 -26.91
CA VAL A 2 -8.57 -3.83 -25.46
C VAL A 2 -9.09 -5.25 -25.18
N LEU A 3 -10.18 -5.67 -25.85
CA LEU A 3 -10.79 -7.00 -25.70
C LEU A 3 -9.83 -8.17 -26.04
N SER A 4 -8.96 -7.98 -27.03
CA SER A 4 -8.03 -9.03 -27.46
C SER A 4 -6.86 -9.19 -26.51
N GLU A 5 -6.38 -8.10 -25.90
CA GLU A 5 -5.20 -8.13 -25.03
C GLU A 5 -5.55 -8.70 -23.65
N LEU A 6 -6.65 -8.24 -23.05
CA LEU A 6 -7.15 -8.76 -21.77
C LEU A 6 -7.46 -10.26 -21.84
N ALA A 7 -8.15 -10.71 -22.89
CA ALA A 7 -8.46 -12.13 -23.07
C ALA A 7 -7.19 -13.00 -23.18
N VAL A 8 -6.14 -12.51 -23.87
CA VAL A 8 -4.86 -13.22 -23.96
C VAL A 8 -4.18 -13.32 -22.60
N ARG A 9 -4.14 -12.23 -21.81
CA ARG A 9 -3.58 -12.26 -20.45
C ARG A 9 -4.34 -13.23 -19.54
N LEU A 10 -5.68 -13.17 -19.59
CA LEU A 10 -6.55 -14.03 -18.79
C LEU A 10 -6.61 -15.48 -19.29
N ASN A 11 -5.94 -15.85 -20.39
CA ASN A 11 -5.69 -17.26 -20.72
C ASN A 11 -4.53 -17.86 -19.90
N CYS A 12 -3.67 -17.05 -19.27
CA CYS A 12 -2.64 -17.51 -18.36
C CYS A 12 -3.21 -17.70 -16.95
N ALA A 13 -3.17 -18.94 -16.44
CA ALA A 13 -3.65 -19.25 -15.10
C ALA A 13 -2.90 -18.50 -13.99
N GLU A 14 -1.58 -18.37 -14.12
CA GLU A 14 -0.76 -17.69 -13.11
C GLU A 14 -0.98 -16.17 -13.10
N TYR A 15 -1.26 -15.58 -14.25
CA TYR A 15 -1.67 -14.18 -14.36
C TYR A 15 -3.03 -13.94 -13.72
N LYS A 16 -4.02 -14.81 -14.01
CA LYS A 16 -5.33 -14.78 -13.35
C LYS A 16 -5.22 -14.84 -11.84
N ASN A 17 -4.34 -15.70 -11.32
CA ASN A 17 -4.10 -15.79 -9.88
C ASN A 17 -3.50 -14.50 -9.31
N TRP A 18 -2.60 -13.84 -10.04
CA TRP A 18 -2.00 -12.57 -9.62
C TRP A 18 -3.07 -11.46 -9.54
N VAL A 19 -3.94 -11.36 -10.55
CA VAL A 19 -5.05 -10.39 -10.55
C VAL A 19 -6.04 -10.70 -9.43
N LYS A 20 -6.42 -11.97 -9.21
CA LYS A 20 -7.29 -12.38 -8.09
C LYS A 20 -6.71 -11.97 -6.74
N ALA A 21 -5.45 -12.28 -6.50
CA ALA A 21 -4.80 -11.98 -5.22
C ALA A 21 -4.64 -10.47 -5.01
N GLY A 22 -4.29 -9.73 -6.08
CA GLY A 22 -4.26 -8.28 -6.06
C GLY A 22 -5.64 -7.67 -5.78
N HIS A 23 -6.70 -8.18 -6.40
CA HIS A 23 -8.07 -7.73 -6.11
C HIS A 23 -8.45 -7.96 -4.65
N CYS A 24 -8.06 -9.10 -4.06
CA CYS A 24 -8.25 -9.33 -2.62
C CYS A 24 -7.56 -8.27 -1.77
N LEU A 25 -6.36 -7.82 -2.16
CA LEU A 25 -5.64 -6.75 -1.47
C LEU A 25 -6.31 -5.38 -1.64
N LEU A 26 -6.88 -5.08 -2.80
CA LEU A 26 -7.65 -3.85 -3.03
C LEU A 26 -8.93 -3.82 -2.20
N LEU A 27 -9.64 -4.94 -2.11
CA LEU A 27 -10.81 -5.10 -1.23
C LEU A 27 -10.41 -4.95 0.24
N LEU A 28 -9.31 -5.59 0.64
CA LEU A 28 -8.76 -5.49 1.98
C LEU A 28 -8.36 -4.04 2.31
N ARG A 29 -7.71 -3.33 1.38
CA ARG A 29 -7.39 -1.90 1.50
C ARG A 29 -8.67 -1.13 1.83
N GLY A 30 -9.72 -1.29 1.02
CA GLY A 30 -11.00 -0.59 1.20
C GLY A 30 -11.62 -0.80 2.58
N CYS A 31 -11.67 -2.05 3.09
CA CYS A 31 -12.27 -2.29 4.41
C CYS A 31 -11.39 -1.78 5.57
N LEU A 32 -10.07 -1.83 5.43
CA LEU A 32 -9.15 -1.34 6.46
C LEU A 32 -9.15 0.18 6.57
N GLN A 33 -9.38 0.91 5.47
CA GLN A 33 -9.39 2.37 5.48
C GLN A 33 -10.38 2.95 6.50
N GLY A 34 -11.64 2.50 6.45
CA GLY A 34 -12.69 2.95 7.37
C GLY A 34 -12.42 2.55 8.82
N PHE A 35 -11.95 1.32 9.03
CA PHE A 35 -11.59 0.83 10.37
C PHE A 35 -10.42 1.62 10.98
N VAL A 36 -9.31 1.73 10.26
CA VAL A 36 -8.10 2.42 10.71
C VAL A 36 -8.37 3.89 10.98
N GLY A 37 -9.14 4.57 10.13
CA GLY A 37 -9.49 5.97 10.33
C GLY A 37 -10.18 6.20 11.67
N ARG A 38 -11.18 5.36 12.01
CA ARG A 38 -11.90 5.46 13.30
C ARG A 38 -11.00 5.14 14.50
N GLU A 39 -10.21 4.07 14.42
CA GLU A 39 -9.31 3.70 15.51
C GLU A 39 -8.25 4.77 15.77
N MET A 40 -7.69 5.38 14.72
CA MET A 40 -6.69 6.44 14.88
C MET A 40 -7.27 7.71 15.52
N LEU A 41 -8.51 8.08 15.19
CA LEU A 41 -9.20 9.19 15.88
C LEU A 41 -9.41 8.88 17.37
N ALA A 42 -9.84 7.65 17.69
CA ALA A 42 -10.02 7.22 19.07
C ALA A 42 -8.70 7.20 19.84
N PHE A 43 -7.63 6.71 19.21
CA PHE A 43 -6.28 6.72 19.76
C PHE A 43 -5.76 8.11 20.07
N HIS A 44 -5.83 9.01 19.08
CA HIS A 44 -5.41 10.39 19.23
C HIS A 44 -6.16 11.09 20.37
N SER A 45 -7.48 10.90 20.44
CA SER A 45 -8.31 11.44 21.52
C SER A 45 -7.86 10.92 22.90
N ARG A 46 -7.51 9.63 23.01
CA ARG A 46 -6.98 9.05 24.26
C ARG A 46 -5.60 9.60 24.62
N LEU A 47 -4.71 9.80 23.65
CA LEU A 47 -3.40 10.42 23.89
C LEU A 47 -3.57 11.83 24.45
N LEU A 48 -4.43 12.64 23.84
CA LEU A 48 -4.69 14.01 24.29
C LEU A 48 -5.35 14.06 25.67
N ALA A 49 -6.24 13.12 25.98
CA ALA A 49 -6.84 13.01 27.30
C ALA A 49 -5.82 12.63 28.39
N ALA A 50 -4.87 11.74 28.06
CA ALA A 50 -3.81 11.31 28.98
C ALA A 50 -2.70 12.35 29.16
N ALA A 51 -2.45 13.19 28.14
CA ALA A 51 -1.43 14.22 28.15
C ALA A 51 -2.01 15.58 27.68
N PRO A 52 -2.74 16.31 28.53
CA PRO A 52 -3.36 17.60 28.16
C PRO A 52 -2.36 18.66 27.66
N GLY A 53 -1.09 18.55 28.06
CA GLY A 53 0.01 19.41 27.60
C GLY A 53 0.37 19.24 26.11
N LEU A 54 -0.16 18.21 25.44
CA LEU A 54 0.02 17.95 24.00
C LEU A 54 -1.16 18.41 23.15
N GLY A 55 -2.21 18.97 23.75
CA GLY A 55 -3.43 19.38 23.06
C GLY A 55 -3.24 20.52 22.05
N PRO A 56 -4.30 20.93 21.33
CA PRO A 56 -4.23 21.90 20.23
C PRO A 56 -3.58 23.26 20.53
N ARG A 57 -3.50 23.63 21.81
CA ARG A 57 -2.84 24.87 22.27
C ARG A 57 -1.32 24.71 22.40
N ALA A 58 -0.82 23.49 22.41
CA ALA A 58 0.60 23.17 22.43
C ALA A 58 1.15 23.28 21.00
N ALA A 59 1.86 24.38 20.73
CA ALA A 59 2.47 24.60 19.42
C ALA A 59 3.97 24.30 19.45
N CYS A 60 4.49 23.78 18.34
CA CYS A 60 5.93 23.72 18.11
C CYS A 60 6.48 25.14 17.95
N SER A 61 7.08 25.69 19.01
CA SER A 61 7.67 27.04 19.02
C SER A 61 8.91 27.19 18.14
N SER A 62 9.51 26.08 17.71
CA SER A 62 10.79 26.08 16.99
C SER A 62 10.68 25.90 15.48
N GLY A 63 9.46 25.82 14.93
CA GLY A 63 9.20 25.73 13.48
C GLY A 63 10.12 24.74 12.77
N SER A 64 10.93 25.24 11.84
CA SER A 64 11.88 24.47 11.01
C SER A 64 12.97 23.71 11.78
N ARG A 65 13.23 24.03 13.06
CA ARG A 65 14.21 23.30 13.88
C ARG A 65 13.65 21.99 14.43
N CYS A 66 12.36 21.72 14.25
CA CYS A 66 11.73 20.43 14.55
C CYS A 66 11.25 19.75 13.26
N SER A 67 11.97 19.90 12.15
CA SER A 67 11.67 19.20 10.90
C SER A 67 12.33 17.82 10.88
N PRO A 68 11.55 16.73 10.76
CA PRO A 68 12.11 15.39 10.58
C PRO A 68 12.81 15.22 9.23
N ARG A 69 13.73 14.25 9.15
CA ARG A 69 14.39 13.84 7.90
C ARG A 69 14.47 12.33 7.84
N ALA A 70 13.81 11.72 6.86
CA ALA A 70 13.80 10.26 6.68
C ALA A 70 13.53 9.51 8.01
N ARG A 71 14.54 8.82 8.57
CA ARG A 71 14.44 8.07 9.84
C ARG A 71 14.92 8.86 11.06
N GLN A 72 15.34 10.10 10.89
CA GLN A 72 15.93 10.92 11.94
C GLN A 72 14.99 12.04 12.38
N PHE A 73 14.82 12.16 13.69
CA PHE A 73 14.10 13.28 14.30
C PHE A 73 14.71 13.64 15.65
N GLN A 74 15.31 14.83 15.73
CA GLN A 74 15.91 15.39 16.95
C GLN A 74 15.18 16.70 17.32
N PRO A 75 14.05 16.62 18.04
CA PRO A 75 13.25 17.79 18.37
C PRO A 75 14.02 18.74 19.28
N GLN A 76 13.93 20.04 19.00
CA GLN A 76 14.56 21.12 19.78
C GLN A 76 13.56 21.82 20.71
N CYS A 77 12.28 21.43 20.68
CA CYS A 77 11.26 21.96 21.59
C CYS A 77 10.61 20.85 22.43
N GLN A 78 10.14 21.23 23.61
CA GLN A 78 9.57 20.30 24.59
C GLN A 78 8.34 19.57 24.04
N VAL A 79 7.43 20.29 23.37
CA VAL A 79 6.19 19.72 22.80
C VAL A 79 6.50 18.59 21.81
N CYS A 80 7.42 18.83 20.86
CA CYS A 80 7.81 17.81 19.90
C CYS A 80 8.57 16.64 20.54
N ALA A 81 9.36 16.90 21.59
CA ALA A 81 10.05 15.85 22.34
C ALA A 81 9.07 14.95 23.11
N GLU A 82 8.02 15.52 23.68
CA GLU A 82 6.94 14.79 24.36
C GLU A 82 6.10 13.99 23.37
N TRP A 83 5.71 14.56 22.23
CA TRP A 83 5.04 13.82 21.16
C TRP A 83 5.86 12.63 20.66
N LYS A 84 7.15 12.85 20.38
CA LYS A 84 8.07 11.77 19.99
C LYS A 84 8.06 10.65 21.03
N ARG A 85 8.05 10.99 22.32
CA ARG A 85 8.04 10.02 23.41
C ARG A 85 6.76 9.21 23.45
N GLU A 86 5.60 9.85 23.34
CA GLU A 86 4.31 9.15 23.33
C GLU A 86 4.15 8.26 22.09
N ILE A 87 4.56 8.73 20.90
CA ILE A 87 4.56 7.91 19.69
C ILE A 87 5.42 6.65 19.88
N LEU A 88 6.66 6.81 20.37
CA LEU A 88 7.57 5.69 20.59
C LEU A 88 7.10 4.71 21.67
N LYS A 89 6.41 5.21 22.71
CA LYS A 89 5.85 4.38 23.77
C LYS A 89 4.81 3.39 23.23
N HIS A 90 4.03 3.83 22.25
CA HIS A 90 3.00 3.06 21.56
C HIS A 90 3.51 2.31 20.32
N HIS A 91 4.80 2.44 20.00
CA HIS A 91 5.43 1.71 18.91
C HIS A 91 5.81 0.30 19.37
N THR A 92 5.37 -0.72 18.62
CA THR A 92 5.58 -2.13 18.96
C THR A 92 7.02 -2.57 18.73
N ASN A 93 7.73 -1.86 17.84
CA ASN A 93 9.17 -1.98 17.64
C ASN A 93 9.89 -0.73 18.18
N ARG A 94 10.09 -0.64 19.50
CA ARG A 94 10.64 0.57 20.16
C ARG A 94 12.06 0.95 19.73
N ASN A 95 12.83 -0.02 19.26
CA ASN A 95 14.17 0.17 18.71
C ASN A 95 14.19 0.13 17.18
N GLY A 96 13.01 0.10 16.56
CA GLY A 96 12.84 0.06 15.12
C GLY A 96 13.00 1.42 14.48
N ASP A 97 13.20 1.39 13.17
CA ASP A 97 13.25 2.59 12.36
C ASP A 97 11.85 3.18 12.19
N VAL A 98 11.66 4.39 12.72
CA VAL A 98 10.46 5.21 12.49
C VAL A 98 10.73 6.16 11.32
N HIS A 99 9.86 6.16 10.33
CA HIS A 99 9.94 7.05 9.16
C HIS A 99 9.40 8.44 9.49
N TRP A 100 10.08 9.15 10.40
CA TRP A 100 9.69 10.49 10.84
C TRP A 100 9.52 11.50 9.69
N GLY A 101 10.22 11.31 8.56
CA GLY A 101 10.09 12.12 7.35
C GLY A 101 8.69 12.10 6.72
N ASN A 102 7.83 11.16 7.10
CA ASN A 102 6.41 11.19 6.74
C ASN A 102 5.62 12.25 7.54
N CYS A 103 6.10 12.62 8.74
CA CYS A 103 5.31 13.36 9.71
C CYS A 103 5.58 14.86 9.62
N ARG A 104 4.56 15.65 9.94
CA ARG A 104 4.66 17.09 10.16
C ARG A 104 4.34 17.39 11.63
N PRO A 105 5.36 17.49 12.52
CA PRO A 105 5.16 17.59 13.97
C PRO A 105 4.23 18.71 14.44
N ALA A 106 4.08 19.79 13.67
CA ALA A 106 3.17 20.88 13.96
C ALA A 106 1.68 20.45 14.00
N PHE A 107 1.33 19.33 13.36
CA PHE A 107 -0.05 18.87 13.24
C PHE A 107 -0.42 17.75 14.22
N TRP A 108 0.54 17.11 14.89
CA TRP A 108 0.24 16.07 15.88
C TRP A 108 -0.81 16.47 16.95
N PRO A 109 -0.89 17.73 17.42
CA PRO A 109 -1.94 18.14 18.37
C PRO A 109 -3.37 18.13 17.83
N VAL A 110 -3.56 18.21 16.51
CA VAL A 110 -4.87 18.46 15.88
C VAL A 110 -5.26 17.41 14.85
N ASP A 111 -4.30 16.61 14.38
CA ASP A 111 -4.49 15.65 13.32
C ASP A 111 -4.01 14.26 13.76
N ALA A 112 -4.97 13.36 13.91
CA ALA A 112 -4.73 11.96 14.26
C ALA A 112 -3.92 11.22 13.18
N TRP A 113 -4.08 11.62 11.91
CA TRP A 113 -3.40 10.97 10.80
C TRP A 113 -1.91 11.29 10.77
N GLU A 114 -1.53 12.51 11.12
CA GLU A 114 -0.13 12.91 11.25
C GLU A 114 0.62 12.11 12.34
N VAL A 115 -0.11 11.64 13.36
CA VAL A 115 0.42 10.68 14.34
C VAL A 115 0.51 9.28 13.73
N ALA A 116 -0.49 8.84 12.96
CA ALA A 116 -0.54 7.54 12.30
C ALA A 116 0.68 7.28 11.39
N LYS A 117 1.11 8.31 10.65
CA LYS A 117 2.24 8.23 9.70
C LYS A 117 3.57 7.77 10.32
N ALA A 118 3.75 7.94 11.63
CA ALA A 118 4.94 7.48 12.34
C ALA A 118 5.01 5.94 12.47
N PHE A 119 3.89 5.24 12.29
CA PHE A 119 3.80 3.78 12.38
C PHE A 119 3.79 3.12 11.00
N MET A 120 4.02 3.90 9.94
CA MET A 120 3.92 3.47 8.54
C MET A 120 5.29 3.41 7.85
N PRO A 121 5.41 2.70 6.71
CA PRO A 121 6.58 2.79 5.84
C PRO A 121 6.75 4.20 5.28
N ARG A 122 7.86 4.47 4.59
CA ARG A 122 8.13 5.75 3.91
C ARG A 122 7.15 6.03 2.77
N GLY A 123 7.09 7.30 2.34
CA GLY A 123 6.32 7.73 1.16
C GLY A 123 4.94 8.29 1.49
N LEU A 124 4.68 8.57 2.77
CA LEU A 124 3.35 8.93 3.29
C LEU A 124 3.25 10.44 3.63
N ALA A 125 4.30 11.21 3.33
CA ALA A 125 4.42 12.63 3.70
C ALA A 125 3.25 13.49 3.19
N ASP A 126 2.80 13.22 1.96
CA ASP A 126 1.75 14.01 1.30
C ASP A 126 0.34 13.44 1.48
N LYS A 127 0.21 12.28 2.15
CA LYS A 127 -1.07 11.57 2.32
C LYS A 127 -1.88 12.18 3.44
N THR A 128 -3.14 12.54 3.21
CA THR A 128 -3.95 13.25 4.22
C THR A 128 -4.85 12.34 5.04
N GLY A 129 -5.11 11.12 4.56
CA GLY A 129 -5.90 10.13 5.27
C GLY A 129 -5.65 8.68 4.83
N PRO A 130 -6.34 7.72 5.47
CA PRO A 130 -6.24 6.30 5.13
C PRO A 130 -6.65 5.99 3.69
N GLU A 131 -7.60 6.74 3.14
CA GLU A 131 -8.14 6.58 1.79
C GLU A 131 -7.09 6.71 0.68
N GLU A 132 -6.01 7.45 0.93
CA GLU A 132 -4.92 7.62 -0.03
C GLU A 132 -3.78 6.60 0.13
N CYS A 133 -3.92 5.66 1.07
CA CYS A 133 -2.90 4.67 1.40
C CYS A 133 -3.21 3.30 0.79
N ASP A 134 -2.15 2.61 0.38
CA ASP A 134 -2.22 1.23 -0.07
C ASP A 134 -2.43 0.25 1.10
N ALA A 135 -2.65 -1.02 0.77
CA ALA A 135 -2.84 -2.05 1.78
C ALA A 135 -1.65 -2.18 2.74
N VAL A 136 -0.41 -2.01 2.25
CA VAL A 136 0.78 -2.23 3.08
C VAL A 136 0.99 -1.15 4.12
N ALA A 137 0.67 0.11 3.80
CA ALA A 137 0.77 1.20 4.74
C ALA A 137 -0.19 0.99 5.92
N LEU A 138 -1.43 0.59 5.62
CA LEU A 138 -2.45 0.30 6.63
C LEU A 138 -2.08 -0.93 7.48
N LEU A 139 -1.60 -2.00 6.84
CA LEU A 139 -1.13 -3.20 7.55
C LEU A 139 0.07 -2.90 8.45
N ASN A 140 1.01 -2.06 8.00
CA ASN A 140 2.16 -1.67 8.82
C ASN A 140 1.76 -0.82 10.01
N LEU A 141 0.79 0.09 9.86
CA LEU A 141 0.24 0.84 10.99
C LEU A 141 -0.36 -0.10 12.04
N ILE A 142 -1.20 -1.05 11.61
CA ILE A 142 -1.80 -2.06 12.48
C ILE A 142 -0.72 -2.89 13.18
N ASN A 143 0.36 -3.25 12.48
CA ASN A 143 1.45 -4.04 13.05
C ASN A 143 2.30 -3.25 14.06
N SER A 144 2.53 -1.96 13.77
CA SER A 144 3.52 -1.11 14.44
C SER A 144 2.96 -0.31 15.61
N CYS A 145 1.64 -0.13 15.71
CA CYS A 145 0.97 0.58 16.79
C CYS A 145 0.33 -0.39 17.78
N ASP A 146 0.61 -0.24 19.08
CA ASP A 146 0.07 -1.11 20.14
C ASP A 146 -1.41 -0.87 20.45
N HIS A 147 -2.01 0.20 19.90
CA HIS A 147 -3.44 0.41 19.97
C HIS A 147 -4.23 -0.73 19.33
N PHE A 148 -3.73 -1.25 18.21
CA PHE A 148 -4.37 -2.35 17.50
C PHE A 148 -4.07 -3.67 18.23
N VAL A 149 -5.11 -4.24 18.83
CA VAL A 149 -5.03 -5.54 19.52
C VAL A 149 -5.30 -6.65 18.51
N VAL A 150 -4.27 -7.04 17.78
CA VAL A 150 -4.30 -8.12 16.78
C VAL A 150 -3.08 -9.02 16.89
N ASP A 151 -3.19 -10.27 16.43
CA ASP A 151 -2.03 -11.14 16.28
C ASP A 151 -1.12 -10.65 15.14
N ARG A 152 0.00 -10.02 15.53
CA ARG A 152 1.03 -9.45 14.64
C ARG A 152 1.61 -10.46 13.67
N ARG A 153 1.64 -11.75 14.01
CA ARG A 153 2.11 -12.80 13.08
C ARG A 153 1.22 -12.86 11.85
N LYS A 154 -0.10 -12.78 12.04
CA LYS A 154 -1.07 -12.79 10.95
C LYS A 154 -0.95 -11.56 10.06
N VAL A 155 -0.76 -10.38 10.66
CA VAL A 155 -0.50 -9.13 9.91
C VAL A 155 0.76 -9.25 9.05
N THR A 156 1.84 -9.77 9.65
CA THR A 156 3.14 -9.95 8.98
C THR A 156 3.04 -10.91 7.80
N GLU A 157 2.30 -12.00 7.92
CA GLU A 157 2.10 -12.94 6.80
C GLU A 157 1.34 -12.31 5.63
N VAL A 158 0.33 -11.47 5.89
CA VAL A 158 -0.36 -10.74 4.81
C VAL A 158 0.56 -9.69 4.16
N ILE A 159 1.38 -8.98 4.95
CA ILE A 159 2.39 -8.06 4.41
C ILE A 159 3.37 -8.79 3.49
N LYS A 160 3.84 -9.99 3.87
CA LYS A 160 4.71 -10.81 3.02
C LYS A 160 4.05 -11.16 1.70
N CYS A 161 2.82 -11.65 1.72
CA CYS A 161 2.09 -11.96 0.50
C CYS A 161 1.88 -10.73 -0.40
N ARG A 162 1.59 -9.57 0.20
CA ARG A 162 1.48 -8.28 -0.51
C ARG A 162 2.79 -7.96 -1.24
N ASN A 163 3.92 -8.06 -0.55
CA ASN A 163 5.24 -7.81 -1.13
C ASN A 163 5.57 -8.80 -2.24
N GLU A 164 5.27 -10.09 -2.08
CA GLU A 164 5.46 -11.10 -3.12
C GLU A 164 4.65 -10.80 -4.40
N ILE A 165 3.40 -10.33 -4.28
CA ILE A 165 2.60 -9.87 -5.43
C ILE A 165 3.24 -8.64 -6.09
N MET A 166 3.65 -7.66 -5.29
CA MET A 166 4.24 -6.41 -5.79
C MET A 166 5.65 -6.57 -6.34
N HIS A 167 6.37 -7.64 -5.96
CA HIS A 167 7.70 -7.97 -6.49
C HIS A 167 7.69 -9.09 -7.52
N SER A 168 6.52 -9.69 -7.82
CA SER A 168 6.37 -10.63 -8.94
C SER A 168 6.78 -9.94 -10.24
N SER A 169 7.86 -10.38 -10.86
CA SER A 169 8.42 -9.77 -12.08
C SER A 169 7.46 -9.93 -13.26
N GLU A 170 6.86 -11.10 -13.42
CA GLU A 170 5.98 -11.42 -14.55
C GLU A 170 4.49 -11.21 -14.29
N MET A 171 4.11 -10.61 -13.15
CA MET A 171 2.71 -10.46 -12.74
C MET A 171 1.98 -11.81 -12.70
N LYS A 172 2.68 -12.82 -12.20
CA LYS A 172 2.24 -14.22 -12.14
C LYS A 172 2.46 -14.77 -10.75
N VAL A 173 1.52 -15.60 -10.28
CA VAL A 173 1.67 -16.42 -9.08
C VAL A 173 1.04 -17.79 -9.28
N SER A 174 1.65 -18.82 -8.67
CA SER A 174 1.17 -20.19 -8.82
C SER A 174 -0.14 -20.43 -8.06
N SER A 175 -0.90 -21.45 -8.46
CA SER A 175 -2.13 -21.84 -7.74
C SER A 175 -1.84 -22.43 -6.35
N VAL A 176 -0.63 -22.94 -6.10
CA VAL A 176 -0.19 -23.35 -4.76
C VAL A 176 -0.05 -22.12 -3.87
N TRP A 177 0.60 -21.08 -4.39
CA TRP A 177 0.78 -19.82 -3.71
C TRP A 177 -0.57 -19.14 -3.41
N LEU A 178 -1.50 -19.11 -4.37
CA LEU A 178 -2.81 -18.50 -4.18
C LEU A 178 -3.62 -19.17 -3.05
N ARG A 179 -3.51 -20.49 -2.90
CA ARG A 179 -4.17 -21.22 -1.80
C ARG A 179 -3.56 -20.89 -0.44
N ASP A 180 -2.23 -20.76 -0.37
CA ASP A 180 -1.55 -20.31 0.86
C ASP A 180 -1.94 -18.87 1.23
N PHE A 181 -1.99 -17.98 0.23
CA PHE A 181 -2.49 -16.62 0.39
C PHE A 181 -3.92 -16.59 0.93
N GLN A 182 -4.83 -17.41 0.37
CA GLN A 182 -6.20 -17.51 0.87
C GLN A 182 -6.25 -17.84 2.35
N MET A 183 -5.50 -18.86 2.80
CA MET A 183 -5.46 -19.24 4.22
C MET A 183 -4.92 -18.10 5.09
N LYS A 184 -3.86 -17.42 4.66
CA LYS A 184 -3.26 -16.28 5.38
C LYS A 184 -4.22 -15.10 5.49
N ILE A 185 -4.91 -14.74 4.41
CA ILE A 185 -5.88 -13.63 4.42
C ILE A 185 -7.09 -13.97 5.31
N GLN A 186 -7.58 -15.21 5.25
CA GLN A 186 -8.69 -15.69 6.09
C GLN A 186 -8.30 -15.62 7.57
N ASN A 187 -7.10 -16.09 7.92
CA ASN A 187 -6.60 -16.04 9.29
C ASN A 187 -6.51 -14.60 9.82
N PHE A 188 -6.06 -13.66 9.00
CA PHE A 188 -5.99 -12.25 9.37
C PHE A 188 -7.37 -11.60 9.50
N LEU A 189 -8.27 -11.79 8.53
CA LEU A 189 -9.61 -11.20 8.57
C LEU A 189 -10.45 -11.71 9.76
N ASN A 190 -10.19 -12.94 10.22
CA ASN A 190 -10.80 -13.49 11.43
C ASN A 190 -10.47 -12.71 12.71
N GLU A 191 -9.40 -11.92 12.75
CA GLU A 191 -9.11 -11.00 13.88
C GLU A 191 -10.19 -9.90 14.00
N PHE A 192 -10.91 -9.61 12.92
CA PHE A 192 -11.90 -8.54 12.82
C PHE A 192 -13.34 -9.06 12.70
N LYS A 193 -13.59 -10.32 13.08
CA LYS A 193 -14.93 -10.95 12.97
C LYS A 193 -16.06 -10.20 13.66
N ASN A 194 -15.74 -9.30 14.59
CA ASN A 194 -16.71 -8.47 15.32
C ASN A 194 -17.00 -7.13 14.61
N ILE A 195 -16.39 -6.86 13.45
CA ILE A 195 -16.52 -5.61 12.71
C ILE A 195 -17.35 -5.88 11.44
N PRO A 196 -18.63 -5.49 11.41
CA PRO A 196 -19.55 -5.87 10.33
C PRO A 196 -19.07 -5.48 8.93
N GLU A 197 -18.48 -4.29 8.79
CA GLU A 197 -17.94 -3.79 7.52
C GLU A 197 -16.82 -4.69 6.96
N ILE A 198 -15.95 -5.21 7.84
CA ILE A 198 -14.85 -6.11 7.44
C ILE A 198 -15.40 -7.51 7.15
N VAL A 199 -16.40 -7.98 7.90
CA VAL A 199 -17.06 -9.27 7.65
C VAL A 199 -17.74 -9.31 6.28
N ALA A 200 -18.38 -8.22 5.85
CA ALA A 200 -18.99 -8.15 4.53
C ALA A 200 -17.96 -8.31 3.40
N VAL A 201 -16.81 -7.64 3.53
CA VAL A 201 -15.70 -7.74 2.57
C VAL A 201 -15.02 -9.11 2.64
N TYR A 202 -14.93 -9.70 3.84
CA TYR A 202 -14.41 -11.05 4.01
C TYR A 202 -15.20 -12.07 3.18
N SER A 203 -16.53 -12.02 3.20
CA SER A 203 -17.37 -12.90 2.36
C SER A 203 -17.14 -12.68 0.87
N GLN A 204 -16.92 -11.43 0.44
CA GLN A 204 -16.60 -11.12 -0.97
C GLN A 204 -15.23 -11.70 -1.38
N ILE A 205 -14.21 -11.57 -0.52
CA ILE A 205 -12.87 -12.12 -0.75
C ILE A 205 -12.93 -13.65 -0.83
N GLU A 206 -13.71 -14.30 0.02
CA GLU A 206 -13.90 -15.76 -0.01
C GLU A 206 -14.57 -16.22 -1.32
N GLN A 207 -15.65 -15.56 -1.74
CA GLN A 207 -16.29 -15.83 -3.02
C GLN A 207 -15.32 -15.60 -4.19
N LEU A 208 -14.54 -14.53 -4.13
CA LEU A 208 -13.53 -14.20 -5.14
C LEU A 208 -12.47 -15.30 -5.29
N LEU A 209 -11.90 -15.76 -4.18
CA LEU A 209 -10.82 -16.75 -4.18
C LEU A 209 -11.30 -18.17 -4.54
N THR A 210 -12.57 -18.49 -4.26
CA THR A 210 -13.18 -19.78 -4.61
C THR A 210 -13.75 -19.83 -6.04
N SER A 211 -13.97 -18.67 -6.67
CA SER A 211 -14.51 -18.59 -8.03
C SER A 211 -13.46 -18.92 -9.09
N ASP A 212 -13.89 -19.55 -10.19
CA ASP A 212 -12.97 -19.96 -11.27
C ASP A 212 -12.50 -18.79 -12.17
N TRP A 213 -13.07 -17.59 -12.05
CA TRP A 213 -12.82 -16.44 -12.96
C TRP A 213 -12.83 -16.89 -14.44
N ALA A 214 -13.88 -17.61 -14.83
CA ALA A 214 -14.21 -17.70 -16.24
C ALA A 214 -14.70 -16.31 -16.67
N VAL A 215 -13.85 -15.56 -17.36
CA VAL A 215 -14.23 -14.26 -17.93
C VAL A 215 -15.24 -14.55 -19.01
N TYR A 216 -16.48 -14.13 -18.78
CA TYR A 216 -17.51 -14.20 -19.79
C TYR A 216 -17.18 -13.14 -20.85
N ILE A 217 -16.62 -13.59 -21.98
CA ILE A 217 -16.56 -12.78 -23.20
C ILE A 217 -17.94 -12.94 -23.84
N PRO A 218 -18.78 -11.89 -23.87
CA PRO A 218 -20.09 -12.01 -24.51
C PRO A 218 -19.89 -12.25 -26.01
N GLU A 219 -20.14 -13.46 -26.47
CA GLU A 219 -20.60 -13.63 -27.85
C GLU A 219 -22.02 -13.01 -27.91
N GLU A 220 -22.32 -12.27 -28.98
CA GLU A 220 -23.46 -11.34 -29.12
C GLU A 220 -24.87 -11.90 -28.86
N ASP A 221 -25.01 -13.17 -28.49
CA ASP A 221 -26.29 -13.78 -28.12
C ASP A 221 -26.17 -14.56 -26.81
N GLN A 222 -26.68 -14.02 -25.70
CA GLN A 222 -27.05 -14.87 -24.56
C GLN A 222 -28.48 -14.69 -24.07
N ARG A 223 -29.16 -15.84 -24.09
CA ARG A 223 -30.42 -16.15 -23.40
C ARG A 223 -30.22 -16.09 -21.90
N ASP A 224 -31.24 -15.53 -21.28
CA ASP A 224 -31.46 -15.41 -19.84
C ASP A 224 -31.46 -16.79 -19.15
N GLY A 225 -30.41 -17.07 -18.37
CA GLY A 225 -30.41 -18.16 -17.39
C GLY A 225 -29.21 -19.12 -17.46
N CYS A 226 -28.08 -18.76 -16.86
CA CYS A 226 -27.18 -19.75 -16.24
C CYS A 226 -26.24 -19.10 -15.20
N ASP A 227 -26.19 -19.73 -14.02
CA ASP A 227 -25.30 -19.62 -12.86
C ASP A 227 -24.85 -18.26 -12.30
N LYS A 228 -25.02 -18.11 -10.97
CA LYS A 228 -24.56 -16.95 -10.17
C LYS A 228 -23.08 -17.09 -9.79
N GLY A 229 -22.20 -17.12 -10.78
CA GLY A 229 -20.77 -16.85 -10.56
C GLY A 229 -20.54 -15.37 -10.24
N VAL A 230 -19.46 -15.02 -9.53
CA VAL A 230 -18.98 -13.64 -9.48
C VAL A 230 -18.37 -13.33 -10.85
N TYR A 231 -19.19 -12.91 -11.79
CA TYR A 231 -18.74 -12.44 -13.10
C TYR A 231 -18.31 -10.99 -12.97
N LEU A 232 -17.00 -10.75 -13.05
CA LEU A 232 -16.48 -9.40 -13.22
C LEU A 232 -16.57 -9.05 -14.71
N SER A 233 -17.02 -7.83 -15.00
CA SER A 233 -16.94 -7.28 -16.35
C SER A 233 -15.48 -7.03 -16.74
N GLU A 234 -15.23 -6.96 -18.04
CA GLU A 234 -13.90 -6.63 -18.57
C GLU A 234 -13.39 -5.28 -18.04
N SER A 235 -14.28 -4.29 -17.94
CA SER A 235 -13.94 -2.99 -17.37
C SER A 235 -13.48 -3.09 -15.92
N GLN A 236 -14.14 -3.92 -15.11
CA GLN A 236 -13.76 -4.13 -13.71
C GLN A 236 -12.39 -4.81 -13.60
N VAL A 237 -12.11 -5.81 -14.45
CA VAL A 237 -10.80 -6.47 -14.44
C VAL A 237 -9.70 -5.50 -14.88
N ASN A 238 -9.96 -4.69 -15.91
CA ASN A 238 -9.02 -3.68 -16.37
C ASN A 238 -8.74 -2.60 -15.30
N GLU A 239 -9.76 -2.14 -14.57
CA GLU A 239 -9.62 -1.23 -13.43
C GLU A 239 -8.75 -1.84 -12.33
N ILE A 240 -8.93 -3.14 -12.02
CA ILE A 240 -8.10 -3.87 -11.07
C ILE A 240 -6.64 -3.93 -11.56
N GLU A 241 -6.40 -4.31 -12.82
CA GLU A 241 -5.05 -4.37 -13.40
C GLU A 241 -4.36 -2.99 -13.33
N MET A 242 -5.07 -1.92 -13.68
CA MET A 242 -4.56 -0.55 -13.62
C MET A 242 -4.16 -0.15 -12.20
N GLU A 243 -5.02 -0.39 -11.21
CA GLU A 243 -4.74 -0.05 -9.81
C GLU A 243 -3.53 -0.84 -9.27
N LEU A 244 -3.44 -2.14 -9.57
CA LEU A 244 -2.31 -2.97 -9.12
C LEU A 244 -0.99 -2.54 -9.74
N LEU A 245 -0.98 -2.25 -11.04
CA LEU A 245 0.22 -1.81 -11.74
C LEU A 245 0.63 -0.40 -11.30
N LYS A 246 -0.32 0.47 -11.00
CA LYS A 246 -0.05 1.79 -10.42
C LYS A 246 0.62 1.68 -9.05
N GLU A 247 0.09 0.85 -8.14
CA GLU A 247 0.73 0.60 -6.83
C GLU A 247 2.14 0.03 -7.01
N LYS A 248 2.33 -0.93 -7.92
CA LYS A 248 3.64 -1.51 -8.24
C LYS A 248 4.64 -0.46 -8.76
N LEU A 249 4.22 0.41 -9.68
CA LEU A 249 5.06 1.49 -10.23
C LEU A 249 5.43 2.52 -9.15
N GLN A 250 4.50 2.85 -8.26
CA GLN A 250 4.76 3.76 -7.13
C GLN A 250 5.76 3.15 -6.15
N GLU A 251 5.65 1.86 -5.83
CA GLU A 251 6.60 1.15 -4.97
C GLU A 251 8.01 1.15 -5.60
N LEU A 252 8.12 0.85 -6.90
CA LEU A 252 9.40 0.94 -7.62
C LEU A 252 9.98 2.36 -7.56
N CYS A 253 9.15 3.41 -7.76
CA CYS A 253 9.60 4.80 -7.62
C CYS A 253 10.16 5.08 -6.21
N LEU A 254 9.52 4.57 -5.16
CA LEU A 254 9.97 4.74 -3.77
C LEU A 254 11.25 3.96 -3.45
N GLN A 255 11.49 2.83 -4.13
CA GLN A 255 12.74 2.09 -4.01
C GLN A 255 13.88 2.80 -4.73
N VAL A 256 13.64 3.32 -5.94
CA VAL A 256 14.63 4.10 -6.71
C VAL A 256 15.12 5.32 -5.93
N LYS A 257 14.19 6.07 -5.33
CA LYS A 257 14.51 7.27 -4.54
C LYS A 257 15.36 7.02 -3.29
N GLU A 258 15.35 5.80 -2.75
CA GLU A 258 16.05 5.49 -1.49
C GLU A 258 17.52 5.11 -1.71
N GLN A 259 17.85 4.57 -2.87
CA GLN A 259 19.16 3.96 -3.09
C GLN A 259 20.08 4.90 -3.88
N GLU A 260 21.24 5.24 -3.31
CA GLU A 260 22.28 5.99 -4.01
C GLU A 260 22.79 5.23 -5.24
N VAL A 261 22.84 3.89 -5.16
CA VAL A 261 23.18 2.99 -6.26
C VAL A 261 22.01 2.05 -6.50
N LEU A 262 21.50 1.99 -7.72
CA LEU A 262 20.38 1.09 -8.05
C LEU A 262 20.87 -0.37 -8.10
N PRO A 263 20.28 -1.28 -7.32
CA PRO A 263 20.52 -2.71 -7.47
C PRO A 263 20.06 -3.18 -8.84
N GLU A 264 20.79 -4.13 -9.40
CA GLU A 264 20.49 -4.73 -10.69
C GLU A 264 19.10 -5.40 -10.68
N GLU A 265 18.66 -5.93 -9.53
CA GLU A 265 17.34 -6.53 -9.36
C GLU A 265 16.21 -5.51 -9.59
N ILE A 266 16.36 -4.28 -9.10
CA ILE A 266 15.34 -3.23 -9.25
C ILE A 266 15.29 -2.74 -10.71
N LEU A 267 16.44 -2.62 -11.36
CA LEU A 267 16.52 -2.31 -12.80
C LEU A 267 15.84 -3.40 -13.64
N ASN A 268 16.10 -4.67 -13.32
CA ASN A 268 15.50 -5.79 -14.02
C ASN A 268 13.98 -5.82 -13.82
N GLN A 269 13.50 -5.64 -12.59
CA GLN A 269 12.06 -5.54 -12.32
C GLN A 269 11.42 -4.39 -13.09
N LEU A 270 12.08 -3.24 -13.13
CA LEU A 270 11.61 -2.07 -13.87
C LEU A 270 11.47 -2.34 -15.37
N GLU A 271 12.48 -2.93 -15.99
CA GLU A 271 12.46 -3.23 -17.43
C GLU A 271 11.40 -4.27 -17.77
N VAL A 272 11.21 -5.29 -16.92
CA VAL A 272 10.13 -6.27 -17.12
C VAL A 272 8.75 -5.61 -17.06
N VAL A 273 8.52 -4.69 -16.11
CA VAL A 273 7.24 -3.95 -16.04
C VAL A 273 7.03 -3.06 -17.26
N LYS A 274 8.07 -2.38 -17.74
CA LYS A 274 7.97 -1.57 -18.96
C LYS A 274 7.68 -2.40 -20.19
N GLU A 275 8.33 -3.54 -20.33
CA GLU A 275 8.11 -4.45 -21.44
C GLU A 275 6.70 -5.03 -21.40
N PHE A 276 6.20 -5.39 -20.21
CA PHE A 276 4.81 -5.78 -20.03
C PHE A 276 3.85 -4.68 -20.51
N LEU A 277 4.05 -3.42 -20.09
CA LEU A 277 3.19 -2.31 -20.51
C LEU A 277 3.32 -2.00 -22.01
N ARG A 278 4.50 -2.16 -22.63
CA ARG A 278 4.64 -1.99 -24.09
C ARG A 278 3.77 -2.94 -24.88
N ASN A 279 3.63 -4.18 -24.38
CA ASN A 279 2.86 -5.25 -24.99
C ASN A 279 1.35 -5.22 -24.67
N ASN A 280 0.90 -4.28 -23.82
CA ASN A 280 -0.48 -4.15 -23.39
C ASN A 280 -0.88 -2.66 -23.44
N GLU A 281 -1.37 -2.22 -24.60
CA GLU A 281 -1.60 -0.81 -24.88
C GLU A 281 -2.73 -0.24 -24.04
N ASP A 282 -3.73 -1.08 -23.73
CA ASP A 282 -4.85 -0.75 -22.86
C ASP A 282 -4.38 -0.23 -21.49
N LEU A 283 -3.41 -0.93 -20.88
CA LEU A 283 -2.84 -0.57 -19.57
C LEU A 283 -1.82 0.57 -19.68
N ARG A 284 -1.00 0.58 -20.74
CA ARG A 284 0.03 1.61 -20.97
C ARG A 284 -0.56 3.02 -21.03
N ASN A 285 -1.67 3.17 -21.74
CA ASN A 285 -2.31 4.45 -21.94
C ASN A 285 -2.81 5.04 -20.60
N GLY A 286 -3.32 4.19 -19.71
CA GLY A 286 -3.77 4.59 -18.37
C GLY A 286 -2.65 4.93 -17.38
N LEU A 287 -1.41 4.48 -17.63
CA LEU A 287 -0.28 4.58 -16.70
C LEU A 287 0.87 5.47 -17.21
N THR A 288 0.63 6.25 -18.26
CA THR A 288 1.68 7.04 -18.92
C THR A 288 2.37 8.02 -17.97
N GLU A 289 1.64 8.69 -17.08
CA GLU A 289 2.22 9.62 -16.11
C GLU A 289 3.11 8.90 -15.07
N ASP A 290 2.70 7.73 -14.60
CA ASP A 290 3.46 6.94 -13.63
C ASP A 290 4.76 6.42 -14.24
N ILE A 291 4.73 5.98 -15.50
CA ILE A 291 5.91 5.59 -16.27
C ILE A 291 6.87 6.77 -16.46
N GLN A 292 6.35 7.95 -16.84
CA GLN A 292 7.17 9.15 -17.03
C GLN A 292 7.84 9.62 -15.74
N LYS A 293 7.11 9.59 -14.61
CA LYS A 293 7.69 9.89 -13.29
C LYS A 293 8.86 8.95 -12.99
N LEU A 294 8.68 7.65 -13.21
CA LEU A 294 9.70 6.64 -12.95
C LEU A 294 10.94 6.82 -13.86
N ASP A 295 10.75 7.16 -15.14
CA ASP A 295 11.83 7.49 -16.06
C ASP A 295 12.61 8.74 -15.64
N SER A 296 11.91 9.77 -15.16
CA SER A 296 12.55 11.00 -14.68
C SER A 296 13.47 10.74 -13.49
N PHE A 297 13.06 9.89 -12.55
CA PHE A 297 13.90 9.49 -11.41
C PHE A 297 15.10 8.68 -11.87
N ARG A 298 14.92 7.73 -12.81
CA ARG A 298 16.03 6.95 -13.36
C ARG A 298 17.09 7.85 -14.04
N GLN A 299 16.65 8.83 -14.82
CA GLN A 299 17.57 9.77 -15.50
C GLN A 299 18.34 10.64 -14.51
N GLN A 300 17.75 11.01 -13.37
CA GLN A 300 18.43 11.73 -12.30
C GLN A 300 19.53 10.88 -11.64
N HIS A 301 19.30 9.57 -11.46
CA HIS A 301 20.32 8.65 -10.92
C HIS A 301 21.40 8.25 -11.95
N LEU A 302 21.09 8.20 -13.24
CA LEU A 302 22.04 7.88 -14.31
C LEU A 302 22.91 9.07 -14.77
N LYS A 303 22.64 10.28 -14.27
CA LYS A 303 23.56 11.43 -14.39
C LYS A 303 24.44 11.49 -13.15
N PRO A 304 25.59 10.78 -13.09
CA PRO A 304 26.60 11.13 -12.10
C PRO A 304 27.10 12.54 -12.43
N ASP A 305 27.36 13.34 -11.39
CA ASP A 305 27.92 14.69 -11.46
C ASP A 305 28.96 14.81 -12.59
N SER A 306 28.58 15.42 -13.71
CA SER A 306 29.52 16.10 -14.59
C SER A 306 29.92 17.41 -13.90
N LYS A 307 30.58 17.30 -12.74
CA LYS A 307 31.44 18.34 -12.20
C LYS A 307 32.85 18.02 -12.65
N GLU A 308 33.23 18.65 -13.75
CA GLU A 308 34.64 18.84 -14.09
C GLU A 308 35.41 19.34 -12.86
N PRO A 309 36.61 18.81 -12.57
CA PRO A 309 37.56 19.53 -11.74
C PRO A 309 38.09 20.70 -12.57
N GLY A 310 37.42 21.84 -12.46
CA GLY A 310 37.86 23.10 -13.04
C GLY A 310 38.89 23.79 -12.14
N VAL A 311 40.16 23.65 -12.55
CA VAL A 311 41.36 24.48 -12.25
C VAL A 311 41.91 24.48 -10.83
#